data_AF-A0A445M986-F1
#
_entry.id   AF-A0A445M986-F1
#
_cell.length_a   1.000
_cell.length_b   1.000
_cell.length_c   1.000
_cell.angle_alpha   90.00
_cell.angle_beta   90.00
_cell.angle_gamma   90.00
#
_symmetry.space_group_name_H-M   'P 1'
#
loop_
_entity.id
_entity.type
_entity.pdbx_description
1 polymer ?
#
loop_
_entity_poly.entity_id
_entity_poly.type
_entity_poly.pdbx_seq_one_letter_code
_entity_poly.pdbx_strand_id
1 'polypeptide(L)'
;MAIDKAALVREQLDETQQGWLLGPRDVKKDKYIDLWIVVCKKEMVKWVVYSLLIAFVVIGVPIIVAKMMPKPKEPVLLSDEYTVALRLALEFFNAQKYSTNPDDEYCWQRPEDMNYPRPVLTSTSAPDLGSEVAAALAAASLVFTEEDTAYSTKLVKAAKTAYRFATESGQQAPYSSGNQQIARFYNSTGYWDEFIWASAWLFYATGNYTYLSRATDPRVYQNANASFLKRPDSRVFSWDNKLPAAQLLLSRIRVFLNPGYPYEDMLKEFHANTDINMCSYLRQFNVFNWTKGNFICSNLQPASVNRHLFLLLRRAGGLAQLNRGRPRSLQYAANAAFLASLYADYMNDSQIQCCFRHHQPNLSLVQINYILGANPGNMSYLVGYGKRYPKHVRHRGASTPSNGRDYSCTGGWTWRDSKAANPNVITGAMVGGPDKYDRFFDERRNGNYTEPTLAGNAGLVAALVSLTSSGGGVGVDRNTIFSAVPSLRSNKTPPPSNWHP
;
A
#
# COMPACT_ATOMS: atom_id res chain seq x y z
N MET A 1 -43.81 52.34 -71.75
CA MET A 1 -42.46 51.84 -72.06
C MET A 1 -42.60 50.33 -72.19
N ALA A 2 -42.72 49.91 -73.44
CA ALA A 2 -42.98 48.56 -73.98
C ALA A 2 -41.79 47.61 -73.74
N ILE A 3 -41.83 46.27 -73.77
CA ILE A 3 -42.87 45.24 -74.00
C ILE A 3 -42.30 43.89 -73.50
N ASP A 4 -43.23 42.96 -73.34
CA ASP A 4 -43.31 41.56 -72.90
C ASP A 4 -42.27 40.46 -73.20
N LYS A 5 -42.56 39.40 -72.44
CA LYS A 5 -42.15 37.98 -72.45
C LYS A 5 -42.26 37.26 -73.82
N ALA A 6 -41.28 36.37 -74.01
CA ALA A 6 -41.31 35.01 -74.60
C ALA A 6 -42.43 34.59 -75.59
N ALA A 7 -42.03 34.09 -76.78
CA ALA A 7 -42.53 32.85 -77.39
C ALA A 7 -41.81 32.47 -78.71
N LEU A 8 -41.47 31.16 -78.85
CA LEU A 8 -41.44 30.30 -80.07
C LEU A 8 -40.40 30.61 -81.18
N VAL A 9 -39.91 29.69 -82.03
CA VAL A 9 -39.52 28.25 -82.05
C VAL A 9 -38.87 28.06 -83.45
N ARG A 10 -37.84 27.18 -83.53
CA ARG A 10 -37.25 26.52 -84.73
C ARG A 10 -36.67 27.36 -85.87
N GLU A 11 -35.38 27.15 -86.14
CA GLU A 11 -34.97 26.35 -87.30
C GLU A 11 -33.54 25.82 -87.13
N GLN A 12 -33.31 24.62 -87.67
CA GLN A 12 -32.13 23.78 -87.53
C GLN A 12 -31.60 23.58 -88.94
N LEU A 13 -30.31 23.87 -89.18
CA LEU A 13 -29.39 23.41 -90.26
C LEU A 13 -28.16 24.36 -90.20
N ASP A 14 -26.89 23.99 -90.39
CA ASP A 14 -26.23 22.76 -90.84
C ASP A 14 -24.78 22.77 -90.27
N GLU A 15 -24.26 21.60 -89.92
CA GLU A 15 -22.94 21.38 -89.27
C GLU A 15 -21.74 21.57 -90.21
N THR A 16 -21.94 22.05 -91.44
CA THR A 16 -20.91 22.08 -92.49
C THR A 16 -20.25 23.45 -92.73
N GLN A 17 -20.64 24.51 -92.01
CA GLN A 17 -20.20 25.89 -92.33
C GLN A 17 -19.37 26.60 -91.23
N GLN A 18 -19.07 25.98 -90.09
CA GLN A 18 -18.20 26.58 -89.05
C GLN A 18 -16.71 26.17 -89.16
N GLY A 19 -16.27 25.71 -90.33
CA GLY A 19 -14.92 25.17 -90.54
C GLY A 19 -13.81 26.16 -90.91
N TRP A 20 -14.09 27.44 -91.15
CA TRP A 20 -13.15 28.30 -91.89
C TRP A 20 -12.65 29.55 -91.15
N LEU A 21 -12.64 29.54 -89.81
CA LEU A 21 -12.16 30.68 -89.01
C LEU A 21 -11.20 30.33 -87.87
N LEU A 22 -10.50 29.19 -87.96
CA LEU A 22 -9.41 28.85 -87.05
C LEU A 22 -8.16 28.50 -87.87
N GLY A 23 -7.12 29.35 -87.74
CA GLY A 23 -5.78 29.04 -88.24
C GLY A 23 -5.21 27.75 -87.62
N PRO A 24 -4.11 27.21 -88.18
CA PRO A 24 -3.60 25.90 -87.81
C PRO A 24 -3.30 25.82 -86.31
N ARG A 25 -3.92 24.86 -85.63
CA ARG A 25 -3.54 24.48 -84.27
C ARG A 25 -2.20 23.76 -84.33
N ASP A 26 -1.18 24.35 -83.71
CA ASP A 26 0.07 23.65 -83.40
C ASP A 26 -0.25 22.40 -82.58
N VAL A 27 -0.10 21.22 -83.19
CA VAL A 27 -0.11 19.95 -82.46
C VAL A 27 1.21 19.88 -81.71
N LYS A 28 1.20 20.31 -80.43
CA LYS A 28 2.30 20.03 -79.50
C LYS A 28 2.50 18.52 -79.44
N LYS A 29 3.56 18.02 -80.07
CA LYS A 29 4.01 16.63 -79.91
C LYS A 29 4.38 16.42 -78.44
N ASP A 30 3.59 15.61 -77.75
CA ASP A 30 3.92 15.16 -76.40
C ASP A 30 5.23 14.38 -76.45
N LYS A 31 6.26 14.85 -75.73
CA LYS A 31 7.53 14.13 -75.58
C LYS A 31 7.33 13.04 -74.52
N TYR A 32 7.60 11.79 -74.87
CA TYR A 32 7.58 10.64 -73.98
C TYR A 32 9.01 10.32 -73.52
N ILE A 33 9.14 9.80 -72.29
CA ILE A 33 10.42 9.33 -71.75
C ILE A 33 10.27 7.82 -71.57
N ASP A 34 11.23 7.07 -72.10
CA ASP A 34 11.26 5.62 -72.03
C ASP A 34 12.10 5.19 -70.82
N LEU A 35 11.45 4.61 -69.81
CA LEU A 35 12.08 4.20 -68.55
C LEU A 35 12.16 2.67 -68.49
N TRP A 36 12.74 2.03 -69.52
CA TRP A 36 13.11 0.59 -69.65
C TRP A 36 12.02 -0.48 -69.40
N ILE A 37 10.93 -0.14 -68.74
CA ILE A 37 9.80 -1.00 -68.35
C ILE A 37 8.46 -0.29 -68.64
N VAL A 38 8.42 1.06 -68.71
CA VAL A 38 7.20 1.83 -69.01
C VAL A 38 7.52 3.11 -69.80
N VAL A 39 6.74 3.38 -70.87
CA VAL A 39 6.77 4.65 -71.61
C VAL A 39 5.79 5.63 -70.97
N CYS A 40 6.30 6.72 -70.39
CA CYS A 40 5.45 7.72 -69.71
C CYS A 40 5.56 9.10 -70.36
N LYS A 41 4.44 9.82 -70.37
CA LYS A 41 4.35 11.21 -70.85
C LYS A 41 5.23 12.10 -69.96
N LYS A 42 6.12 12.91 -70.53
CA LYS A 42 7.10 13.72 -69.79
C LYS A 42 6.47 14.61 -68.71
N GLU A 43 5.26 15.12 -68.95
CA GLU A 43 4.52 15.91 -67.97
C GLU A 43 4.07 15.09 -66.75
N MET A 44 3.66 13.82 -66.93
CA MET A 44 3.33 12.93 -65.81
C MET A 44 4.56 12.63 -64.94
N VAL A 45 5.71 12.37 -65.58
CA VAL A 45 6.96 12.13 -64.84
C VAL A 45 7.35 13.36 -64.00
N LYS A 46 7.19 14.56 -64.55
CA LYS A 46 7.40 15.81 -63.78
C LYS A 46 6.48 15.90 -62.58
N TRP A 47 5.18 15.62 -62.74
CA TRP A 47 4.22 15.67 -61.62
C TRP A 47 4.49 14.63 -60.53
N VAL A 48 4.95 13.44 -60.90
CA VAL A 48 5.35 12.40 -59.93
C VAL A 48 6.61 12.81 -59.17
N VAL A 49 7.63 13.30 -59.87
CA VAL A 49 8.87 13.79 -59.23
C VAL A 49 8.57 14.97 -58.32
N TYR A 50 7.70 15.90 -58.74
CA TYR A 50 7.29 17.04 -57.94
C TYR A 50 6.50 16.62 -56.69
N SER A 51 5.60 15.64 -56.82
CA SER A 51 4.85 15.07 -55.70
C SER A 51 5.75 14.36 -54.69
N LEU A 52 6.76 13.61 -55.17
CA LEU A 52 7.74 12.95 -54.29
C LEU A 52 8.64 13.97 -53.57
N LEU A 53 9.03 15.05 -54.26
CA LEU A 53 9.77 16.15 -53.64
C LEU A 53 8.95 16.86 -52.57
N ILE A 54 7.67 17.15 -52.83
CA ILE A 54 6.77 17.76 -51.85
C ILE A 54 6.58 16.82 -50.65
N ALA A 55 6.37 15.52 -50.88
CA ALA A 55 6.25 14.54 -49.79
C ALA A 55 7.53 14.47 -48.95
N PHE A 56 8.71 14.55 -49.57
CA PHE A 56 9.98 14.60 -48.85
C PHE A 56 10.12 15.89 -48.01
N VAL A 57 9.68 17.04 -48.53
CA VAL A 57 9.74 18.31 -47.78
C VAL A 57 8.71 18.37 -46.65
N VAL A 58 7.50 17.85 -46.86
CA VAL A 58 6.40 17.93 -45.88
C VAL A 58 6.47 16.83 -44.82
N ILE A 59 7.02 15.66 -45.16
CA ILE A 59 7.08 14.49 -44.25
C ILE A 59 8.52 14.16 -43.88
N GLY A 60 9.41 14.07 -44.87
CA GLY A 60 10.81 13.68 -44.66
C GLY A 60 11.59 14.68 -43.83
N VAL A 61 11.50 15.97 -44.15
CA VAL A 61 12.24 17.03 -43.44
C VAL A 61 11.80 17.15 -41.97
N PRO A 62 10.50 17.16 -41.61
CA PRO A 62 10.10 17.17 -40.19
C PRO A 62 10.57 15.96 -39.40
N ILE A 63 10.61 14.76 -40.00
CA ILE A 63 11.12 13.54 -39.33
C ILE A 63 12.63 13.64 -39.10
N ILE A 64 13.38 14.14 -40.08
CA ILE A 64 14.83 14.33 -39.95
C ILE A 64 15.12 15.39 -38.89
N VAL A 65 14.41 16.53 -38.93
CA VAL A 65 14.52 17.58 -37.90
C VAL A 65 14.16 17.02 -36.53
N ALA A 66 13.07 16.26 -36.38
CA ALA A 66 12.69 15.62 -35.12
C ALA A 66 13.73 14.61 -34.60
N LYS A 67 14.44 13.92 -35.49
CA LYS A 67 15.54 13.01 -35.11
C LYS A 67 16.86 13.72 -34.82
N MET A 68 17.09 14.90 -35.39
CA MET A 68 18.30 15.72 -35.19
C MET A 68 18.15 16.75 -34.07
N MET A 69 16.92 17.04 -33.61
CA MET A 69 16.73 17.78 -32.37
C MET A 69 17.38 16.97 -31.24
N PRO A 70 18.26 17.58 -30.42
CA PRO A 70 18.75 16.92 -29.24
C PRO A 70 17.54 16.52 -28.41
N LYS A 71 17.35 15.21 -28.19
CA LYS A 71 16.39 14.74 -27.20
C LYS A 71 16.68 15.54 -25.93
N PRO A 72 15.67 16.15 -25.27
CA PRO A 72 15.92 16.74 -23.97
C PRO A 72 16.62 15.66 -23.17
N LYS A 73 17.87 15.93 -22.74
CA LYS A 73 18.50 15.09 -21.73
C LYS A 73 17.45 15.01 -20.65
N GLU A 74 16.99 13.80 -20.34
CA GLU A 74 16.25 13.59 -19.10
C GLU A 74 17.01 14.38 -18.05
N PRO A 75 16.34 15.28 -17.30
CA PRO A 75 17.01 15.99 -16.25
C PRO A 75 17.65 14.91 -15.39
N VAL A 76 18.98 14.84 -15.42
CA VAL A 76 19.74 14.10 -14.44
C VAL A 76 19.17 14.60 -13.14
N LEU A 77 18.44 13.73 -12.44
CA LEU A 77 17.80 14.06 -11.18
C LEU A 77 18.96 14.54 -10.32
N LEU A 78 19.11 15.86 -10.16
CA LEU A 78 20.03 16.42 -9.22
C LEU A 78 19.51 15.87 -7.90
N SER A 79 20.27 14.92 -7.37
CA SER A 79 19.87 14.07 -6.26
C SER A 79 19.39 14.96 -5.12
N ASP A 80 18.08 15.18 -5.04
CA ASP A 80 17.51 15.91 -3.93
C ASP A 80 17.82 15.08 -2.68
N GLU A 81 18.04 15.75 -1.55
CA GLU A 81 18.33 15.08 -0.27
C GLU A 81 17.27 14.00 0.06
N TYR A 82 16.09 14.06 -0.57
CA TYR A 82 15.03 13.06 -0.55
C TYR A 82 15.32 11.81 -1.37
N THR A 83 15.89 11.90 -2.58
CA THR A 83 16.35 10.73 -3.34
C THR A 83 17.54 10.07 -2.62
N VAL A 84 18.39 10.86 -1.96
CA VAL A 84 19.43 10.33 -1.06
C VAL A 84 18.81 9.68 0.16
N ALA A 85 17.83 10.31 0.83
CA ALA A 85 17.16 9.75 2.00
C ALA A 85 16.33 8.51 1.66
N LEU A 86 15.72 8.45 0.47
CA LEU A 86 14.96 7.32 -0.03
C LEU A 86 15.88 6.18 -0.44
N ARG A 87 17.01 6.53 -1.06
CA ARG A 87 18.11 5.59 -1.31
C ARG A 87 18.65 5.06 0.02
N LEU A 88 18.92 5.92 1.01
CA LEU A 88 19.35 5.57 2.37
C LEU A 88 18.30 4.73 3.12
N ALA A 89 17.01 4.97 2.89
CA ALA A 89 15.90 4.20 3.46
C ALA A 89 15.78 2.80 2.82
N LEU A 90 15.99 2.71 1.50
CA LEU A 90 16.15 1.43 0.78
C LEU A 90 17.49 0.73 1.11
N GLU A 91 18.47 1.50 1.57
CA GLU A 91 19.80 1.07 2.04
C GLU A 91 19.82 0.72 3.54
N PHE A 92 18.68 0.82 4.24
CA PHE A 92 18.59 0.66 5.70
C PHE A 92 18.57 -0.81 6.16
N PHE A 93 19.28 -1.70 5.48
CA PHE A 93 19.50 -3.06 5.98
C PHE A 93 20.97 -3.27 6.33
N ASN A 94 21.27 -3.19 7.62
CA ASN A 94 22.51 -3.75 8.15
C ASN A 94 22.35 -5.27 8.16
N ALA A 95 22.86 -5.96 7.14
CA ALA A 95 22.83 -7.42 7.15
C ALA A 95 23.74 -7.97 8.24
N GLN A 96 23.14 -8.74 9.14
CA GLN A 96 23.85 -9.43 10.21
C GLN A 96 24.40 -10.74 9.65
N LYS A 97 25.71 -10.94 9.77
CA LYS A 97 26.37 -12.19 9.40
C LYS A 97 26.33 -13.10 10.63
N TYR A 98 26.13 -14.41 10.46
CA TYR A 98 26.55 -15.32 11.54
C TYR A 98 28.07 -15.42 11.44
N SER A 99 28.77 -14.68 12.30
CA SER A 99 30.22 -14.69 12.31
C SER A 99 30.75 -14.65 13.73
N THR A 100 31.98 -15.13 13.90
CA THR A 100 32.78 -14.83 15.09
C THR A 100 33.34 -13.41 15.04
N ASN A 101 33.10 -12.68 13.95
CA ASN A 101 33.51 -11.29 13.83
C ASN A 101 32.45 -10.40 14.52
N PRO A 102 32.86 -9.26 15.08
CA PRO A 102 31.94 -8.28 15.61
C PRO A 102 30.88 -7.84 14.59
N ASP A 103 29.61 -8.08 14.91
CA ASP A 103 28.43 -7.64 14.15
C ASP A 103 27.23 -7.43 15.10
N ASP A 104 26.08 -7.00 14.55
CA ASP A 104 24.89 -6.65 15.35
C ASP A 104 24.27 -7.86 16.08
N GLU A 105 24.43 -9.09 15.58
CA GLU A 105 23.94 -10.31 16.25
C GLU A 105 24.93 -10.78 17.34
N TYR A 106 26.21 -10.84 16.99
CA TYR A 106 27.28 -11.34 17.85
C TYR A 106 27.55 -10.42 19.05
N CYS A 107 27.56 -9.10 18.82
CA CYS A 107 27.83 -8.12 19.86
C CYS A 107 26.60 -7.83 20.73
N TRP A 108 26.84 -7.68 22.04
CA TRP A 108 25.84 -7.16 22.97
C TRP A 108 26.33 -5.84 23.57
N GLN A 109 26.07 -4.73 22.88
CA GLN A 109 26.52 -3.41 23.31
C GLN A 109 25.39 -2.39 23.17
N ARG A 110 25.50 -1.27 23.89
CA ARG A 110 24.63 -0.12 23.64
C ARG A 110 24.85 0.38 22.21
N PRO A 111 23.82 0.89 21.52
CA PRO A 111 23.97 1.49 20.19
C PRO A 111 25.09 2.52 20.10
N GLU A 112 25.29 3.30 21.17
CA GLU A 112 26.30 4.36 21.27
C GLU A 112 27.74 3.81 21.35
N ASP A 113 27.91 2.55 21.79
CA ASP A 113 29.22 1.91 21.97
C ASP A 113 29.63 1.05 20.75
N MET A 114 28.78 0.98 19.71
CA MET A 114 29.01 0.13 18.55
C MET A 114 30.14 0.71 17.68
N ASN A 115 31.21 -0.07 17.50
CA ASN A 115 32.39 0.33 16.71
C ASN A 115 32.73 -0.64 15.58
N TYR A 116 31.92 -1.67 15.36
CA TYR A 116 32.09 -2.61 14.26
C TYR A 116 31.53 -2.05 12.94
N PRO A 117 32.04 -2.48 11.77
CA PRO A 117 31.52 -2.05 10.48
C PRO A 117 30.03 -2.38 10.32
N ARG A 118 29.24 -1.40 9.84
CA ARG A 118 27.80 -1.54 9.56
C ARG A 118 27.58 -1.33 8.06
N PRO A 119 27.79 -2.36 7.22
CA PRO A 119 27.69 -2.20 5.78
C PRO A 119 26.27 -1.90 5.34
N VAL A 120 26.17 -1.07 4.30
CA VAL A 120 24.92 -0.77 3.61
C VAL A 120 24.66 -1.85 2.57
N LEU A 121 23.44 -2.40 2.56
CA LEU A 121 22.97 -3.26 1.48
C LEU A 121 22.12 -2.48 0.50
N THR A 122 22.44 -2.61 -0.78
CA THR A 122 21.65 -2.04 -1.88
C THR A 122 20.91 -3.15 -2.60
N SER A 123 19.65 -2.90 -2.98
CA SER A 123 18.92 -3.78 -3.91
C SER A 123 18.55 -3.03 -5.18
N THR A 124 18.67 -3.73 -6.32
CA THR A 124 18.19 -3.26 -7.63
C THR A 124 16.73 -3.66 -7.90
N SER A 125 16.17 -4.54 -7.06
CA SER A 125 14.77 -4.99 -7.12
C SER A 125 14.27 -5.26 -5.71
N ALA A 126 13.26 -4.50 -5.28
CA ALA A 126 12.65 -4.64 -3.97
C ALA A 126 11.18 -4.18 -4.03
N PRO A 127 10.31 -4.90 -4.75
CA PRO A 127 8.93 -4.49 -4.99
C PRO A 127 8.10 -4.42 -3.70
N ASP A 128 8.36 -5.32 -2.75
CA ASP A 128 7.79 -5.35 -1.40
C ASP A 128 8.25 -4.14 -0.58
N LEU A 129 9.55 -4.03 -0.31
CA LEU A 129 10.12 -2.96 0.51
C LEU A 129 9.84 -1.57 -0.07
N GLY A 130 10.04 -1.40 -1.38
CA GLY A 130 9.82 -0.13 -2.06
C GLY A 130 8.34 0.30 -2.03
N SER A 131 7.42 -0.66 -2.12
CA SER A 131 5.99 -0.39 -1.97
C SER A 131 5.60 -0.09 -0.52
N GLU A 132 6.18 -0.76 0.47
CA GLU A 132 5.95 -0.43 1.88
C GLU A 132 6.46 0.98 2.23
N VAL A 133 7.63 1.36 1.74
CA VAL A 133 8.17 2.72 1.89
C VAL A 133 7.25 3.73 1.21
N ALA A 134 6.75 3.43 0.01
CA ALA A 134 5.78 4.29 -0.66
C ALA A 134 4.49 4.45 0.16
N ALA A 135 3.97 3.37 0.72
CA ALA A 135 2.78 3.38 1.57
C ALA A 135 3.00 4.23 2.83
N ALA A 136 4.14 4.05 3.51
CA ALA A 136 4.48 4.80 4.72
C ALA A 136 4.59 6.31 4.44
N LEU A 137 5.29 6.70 3.37
CA LEU A 137 5.45 8.11 2.97
C LEU A 137 4.12 8.72 2.53
N ALA A 138 3.30 7.99 1.78
CA ALA A 138 1.97 8.44 1.38
C ALA A 138 1.04 8.62 2.58
N ALA A 139 1.00 7.65 3.51
CA ALA A 139 0.21 7.75 4.73
C ALA A 139 0.66 8.91 5.62
N ALA A 140 1.99 9.10 5.80
CA ALA A 140 2.54 10.22 6.55
C ALA A 140 2.19 11.57 5.91
N SER A 141 2.21 11.67 4.57
CA SER A 141 1.87 12.91 3.88
C SER A 141 0.48 13.42 4.20
N LEU A 142 -0.49 12.53 4.41
CA LEU A 142 -1.86 12.88 4.78
C LEU A 142 -1.91 13.60 6.14
N VAL A 143 -1.11 13.16 7.11
CA VAL A 143 -1.07 13.75 8.46
C VAL A 143 -0.52 15.18 8.42
N PHE A 144 0.49 15.44 7.60
CA PHE A 144 1.12 16.75 7.48
C PHE A 144 0.41 17.72 6.52
N THR A 145 -0.68 17.31 5.87
CA THR A 145 -1.33 18.11 4.82
C THR A 145 -1.74 19.51 5.31
N GLU A 146 -2.32 19.58 6.51
CA GLU A 146 -2.83 20.83 7.09
C GLU A 146 -1.76 21.61 7.86
N GLU A 147 -0.79 20.93 8.49
CA GLU A 147 0.25 21.57 9.32
C GLU A 147 1.47 22.04 8.50
N ASP A 148 1.93 21.24 7.55
CA ASP A 148 3.09 21.52 6.70
C ASP A 148 2.89 20.95 5.29
N THR A 149 2.15 21.70 4.47
CA THR A 149 1.85 21.32 3.09
C THR A 149 3.12 21.15 2.23
N ALA A 150 4.19 21.89 2.53
CA ALA A 150 5.45 21.77 1.80
C ALA A 150 6.14 20.43 2.10
N TYR A 151 6.17 20.02 3.37
CA TYR A 151 6.66 18.71 3.77
C TYR A 151 5.76 17.58 3.27
N SER A 152 4.43 17.72 3.39
CA SER A 152 3.47 16.77 2.81
C SER A 152 3.73 16.54 1.31
N THR A 153 3.93 17.61 0.54
CA THR A 153 4.25 17.53 -0.90
C THR A 153 5.56 16.78 -1.16
N LYS A 154 6.59 17.00 -0.33
CA LYS A 154 7.88 16.28 -0.41
C LYS A 154 7.68 14.78 -0.15
N LEU A 155 6.88 14.42 0.85
CA LEU A 155 6.56 13.03 1.16
C LEU A 155 5.79 12.35 0.01
N VAL A 156 4.79 13.02 -0.57
CA VAL A 156 4.07 12.51 -1.75
C VAL A 156 5.02 12.28 -2.93
N LYS A 157 5.93 13.23 -3.20
CA LYS A 157 6.93 13.08 -4.27
C LYS A 157 7.82 11.86 -4.03
N ALA A 158 8.34 11.70 -2.82
CA ALA A 158 9.17 10.56 -2.44
C ALA A 158 8.41 9.23 -2.54
N ALA A 159 7.15 9.20 -2.08
CA ALA A 159 6.27 8.03 -2.19
C ALA A 159 6.08 7.57 -3.65
N LYS A 160 5.80 8.53 -4.56
CA LYS A 160 5.67 8.25 -6.00
C LYS A 160 6.96 7.69 -6.59
N THR A 161 8.13 8.19 -6.17
CA THR A 161 9.43 7.69 -6.63
C THR A 161 9.68 6.27 -6.14
N ALA A 162 9.45 5.98 -4.85
CA ALA A 162 9.59 4.64 -4.28
C ALA A 162 8.68 3.61 -4.96
N TYR A 163 7.41 4.00 -5.16
CA TYR A 163 6.44 3.14 -5.83
C TYR A 163 6.85 2.83 -7.26
N ARG A 164 7.31 3.83 -8.00
CA ARG A 164 7.82 3.65 -9.37
C ARG A 164 9.01 2.69 -9.41
N PHE A 165 9.97 2.86 -8.51
CA PHE A 165 11.09 1.93 -8.36
C PHE A 165 10.59 0.50 -8.09
N ALA A 166 9.62 0.34 -7.20
CA ALA A 166 9.04 -0.95 -6.85
C ALA A 166 8.30 -1.63 -8.02
N THR A 167 7.65 -0.85 -8.89
CA THR A 167 6.80 -1.40 -9.97
C THR A 167 7.47 -1.48 -11.34
N GLU A 168 8.47 -0.64 -11.63
CA GLU A 168 9.05 -0.45 -12.97
C GLU A 168 10.48 -0.98 -13.13
N SER A 169 11.09 -1.56 -12.09
CA SER A 169 12.51 -2.01 -12.11
C SER A 169 12.82 -3.15 -13.08
N GLY A 170 11.85 -3.69 -13.83
CA GLY A 170 12.02 -4.78 -14.81
C GLY A 170 12.34 -6.15 -14.21
N GLN A 171 12.72 -6.20 -12.92
CA GLN A 171 12.92 -7.41 -12.13
C GLN A 171 11.95 -7.36 -10.94
N GLN A 172 11.10 -8.37 -10.78
CA GLN A 172 10.16 -8.47 -9.66
C GLN A 172 10.57 -9.60 -8.72
N ALA A 173 11.70 -9.41 -8.03
CA ALA A 173 12.17 -10.32 -7.00
C ALA A 173 12.01 -9.64 -5.63
N PRO A 174 11.46 -10.34 -4.61
CA PRO A 174 11.42 -9.83 -3.25
C PRO A 174 12.79 -9.34 -2.77
N TYR A 175 12.83 -8.34 -1.90
CA TYR A 175 14.11 -7.77 -1.43
C TYR A 175 14.99 -8.78 -0.67
N SER A 176 14.38 -9.81 -0.06
CA SER A 176 15.10 -10.90 0.62
C SER A 176 15.55 -12.02 -0.34
N SER A 177 15.14 -11.99 -1.61
CA SER A 177 15.47 -13.02 -2.59
C SER A 177 16.97 -13.06 -2.86
N GLY A 178 17.55 -14.26 -2.77
CA GLY A 178 18.99 -14.45 -2.94
C GLY A 178 19.86 -13.88 -1.81
N ASN A 179 19.26 -13.27 -0.77
CA ASN A 179 19.97 -12.70 0.37
C ASN A 179 19.60 -13.43 1.67
N GLN A 180 20.35 -14.49 1.99
CA GLN A 180 20.13 -15.29 3.20
C GLN A 180 20.28 -14.49 4.50
N GLN A 181 21.07 -13.40 4.49
CA GLN A 181 21.27 -12.56 5.67
C GLN A 181 20.00 -11.79 6.02
N ILE A 182 19.29 -11.26 5.03
CA ILE A 182 17.98 -10.61 5.22
C ILE A 182 16.90 -11.64 5.52
N ALA A 183 16.83 -12.70 4.71
CA ALA A 183 15.78 -13.72 4.79
C ALA A 183 15.75 -14.42 6.16
N ARG A 184 16.86 -14.45 6.89
CA ARG A 184 16.87 -15.02 8.25
C ARG A 184 16.01 -14.24 9.25
N PHE A 185 15.88 -12.92 9.08
CA PHE A 185 15.17 -12.05 10.03
C PHE A 185 13.80 -11.62 9.50
N TYR A 186 13.77 -11.07 8.29
CA TYR A 186 12.59 -10.50 7.67
C TYR A 186 12.42 -11.05 6.25
N ASN A 187 12.24 -12.37 6.12
CA ASN A 187 11.97 -12.95 4.81
C ASN A 187 10.62 -12.50 4.25
N SER A 188 10.63 -11.89 3.07
CA SER A 188 9.41 -11.59 2.33
C SER A 188 8.75 -12.86 1.81
N THR A 189 7.43 -12.96 1.97
CA THR A 189 6.62 -14.04 1.37
C THR A 189 5.99 -13.66 0.03
N GLY A 190 6.08 -12.39 -0.37
CA GLY A 190 5.49 -11.85 -1.59
C GLY A 190 5.55 -10.32 -1.62
N TYR A 191 5.07 -9.73 -2.70
CA TYR A 191 5.00 -8.26 -2.87
C TYR A 191 3.63 -7.79 -3.41
N TRP A 192 2.73 -8.72 -3.70
CA TRP A 192 1.47 -8.41 -4.38
C TRP A 192 0.49 -7.68 -3.47
N ASP A 193 0.49 -8.01 -2.18
CA ASP A 193 -0.29 -7.31 -1.18
C ASP A 193 0.29 -5.91 -0.87
N GLU A 194 1.61 -5.73 -0.92
CA GLU A 194 2.24 -4.41 -0.83
C GLU A 194 1.87 -3.51 -2.01
N PHE A 195 1.71 -4.06 -3.23
CA PHE A 195 1.21 -3.28 -4.37
C PHE A 195 -0.21 -2.75 -4.13
N ILE A 196 -1.10 -3.56 -3.56
CA ILE A 196 -2.46 -3.13 -3.20
C ILE A 196 -2.40 -2.07 -2.10
N TRP A 197 -1.60 -2.32 -1.06
CA TRP A 197 -1.41 -1.43 0.08
C TRP A 197 -0.87 -0.05 -0.32
N ALA A 198 0.23 -0.01 -1.06
CA ALA A 198 0.86 1.22 -1.53
C ALA A 198 -0.03 1.99 -2.51
N SER A 199 -0.69 1.27 -3.43
CA SER A 199 -1.65 1.88 -4.36
C SER A 199 -2.82 2.53 -3.62
N ALA A 200 -3.37 1.87 -2.58
CA ALA A 200 -4.44 2.44 -1.77
C ALA A 200 -3.98 3.74 -1.08
N TRP A 201 -2.83 3.73 -0.40
CA TRP A 201 -2.32 4.93 0.26
C TRP A 201 -1.97 6.06 -0.69
N LEU A 202 -1.37 5.76 -1.85
CA LEU A 202 -1.10 6.75 -2.89
C LEU A 202 -2.38 7.33 -3.48
N PHE A 203 -3.44 6.53 -3.62
CA PHE A 203 -4.75 7.06 -4.01
C PHE A 203 -5.26 8.08 -2.99
N TYR A 204 -5.25 7.74 -1.69
CA TYR A 204 -5.65 8.69 -0.65
C TYR A 204 -4.80 9.96 -0.64
N ALA A 205 -3.47 9.83 -0.77
CA ALA A 205 -2.55 10.97 -0.72
C ALA A 205 -2.58 11.87 -1.95
N THR A 206 -3.08 11.39 -3.09
CA THR A 206 -2.95 12.11 -4.38
C THR A 206 -4.25 12.34 -5.12
N GLY A 207 -5.32 11.62 -4.78
CA GLY A 207 -6.55 11.59 -5.56
C GLY A 207 -6.43 10.96 -6.95
N ASN A 208 -5.27 10.38 -7.30
CA ASN A 208 -5.05 9.85 -8.63
C ASN A 208 -5.66 8.45 -8.78
N TYR A 209 -6.70 8.35 -9.61
CA TYR A 209 -7.43 7.11 -9.89
C TYR A 209 -6.60 6.03 -10.57
N THR A 210 -5.43 6.33 -11.13
CA THR A 210 -4.53 5.27 -11.63
C THR A 210 -4.09 4.34 -10.51
N TYR A 211 -3.87 4.87 -9.30
CA TYR A 211 -3.54 4.06 -8.13
C TYR A 211 -4.75 3.24 -7.66
N LEU A 212 -5.94 3.82 -7.62
CA LEU A 212 -7.15 3.05 -7.29
C LEU A 212 -7.36 1.90 -8.29
N SER A 213 -7.22 2.18 -9.59
CA SER A 213 -7.31 1.18 -10.65
C SER A 213 -6.29 0.05 -10.48
N ARG A 214 -5.11 0.35 -9.97
CA ARG A 214 -4.08 -0.65 -9.69
C ARG A 214 -4.38 -1.46 -8.44
N ALA A 215 -4.86 -0.81 -7.37
CA ALA A 215 -5.28 -1.46 -6.13
C ALA A 215 -6.45 -2.42 -6.35
N THR A 216 -7.35 -2.10 -7.28
CA THR A 216 -8.51 -2.91 -7.66
C THR A 216 -8.27 -3.72 -8.93
N ASP A 217 -7.04 -3.92 -9.39
CA ASP A 217 -6.76 -4.77 -10.55
C ASP A 217 -6.98 -6.25 -10.15
N PRO A 218 -7.92 -6.98 -10.80
CA PRO A 218 -8.19 -8.37 -10.46
C PRO A 218 -6.94 -9.26 -10.54
N ARG A 219 -5.99 -8.96 -11.42
CA ARG A 219 -4.75 -9.75 -11.56
C ARG A 219 -3.82 -9.55 -10.37
N VAL A 220 -3.67 -8.31 -9.90
CA VAL A 220 -2.88 -7.98 -8.70
C VAL A 220 -3.49 -8.66 -7.49
N TYR A 221 -4.81 -8.55 -7.35
CA TYR A 221 -5.53 -9.17 -6.26
C TYR A 221 -5.46 -10.70 -6.29
N GLN A 222 -5.66 -11.36 -7.43
CA GLN A 222 -5.59 -12.82 -7.52
C GLN A 222 -4.24 -13.36 -7.06
N ASN A 223 -3.14 -12.67 -7.39
CA ASN A 223 -1.81 -13.04 -6.94
C ASN A 223 -1.63 -12.85 -5.42
N ALA A 224 -2.12 -11.73 -4.85
CA ALA A 224 -2.11 -11.50 -3.40
C ALA A 224 -3.01 -12.49 -2.64
N ASN A 225 -4.17 -12.81 -3.22
CA ASN A 225 -5.23 -13.59 -2.59
C ASN A 225 -5.04 -15.11 -2.72
N ALA A 226 -4.05 -15.56 -3.51
CA ALA A 226 -3.81 -16.98 -3.81
C ALA A 226 -3.75 -17.88 -2.56
N SER A 227 -3.33 -17.31 -1.41
CA SER A 227 -3.24 -17.99 -0.11
C SER A 227 -4.25 -17.52 0.95
N PHE A 228 -5.02 -16.46 0.70
CA PHE A 228 -5.89 -15.80 1.70
C PHE A 228 -7.07 -16.66 2.15
N LEU A 229 -7.73 -17.34 1.19
CA LEU A 229 -8.84 -18.26 1.49
C LEU A 229 -8.35 -19.64 1.93
N LYS A 230 -7.10 -20.01 1.62
CA LYS A 230 -6.56 -21.36 1.84
C LYS A 230 -5.83 -21.53 3.18
N ARG A 231 -5.33 -20.45 3.78
CA ARG A 231 -4.57 -20.50 5.05
C ARG A 231 -5.08 -19.43 6.02
N PRO A 232 -5.47 -19.80 7.26
CA PRO A 232 -5.90 -18.83 8.27
C PRO A 232 -4.88 -17.71 8.52
N ASP A 233 -3.58 -18.03 8.55
CA ASP A 233 -2.51 -17.05 8.81
C ASP A 233 -2.45 -15.91 7.78
N SER A 234 -2.84 -16.19 6.52
CA SER A 234 -2.93 -15.18 5.46
C SER A 234 -4.00 -14.11 5.73
N ARG A 235 -4.85 -14.33 6.74
CA ARG A 235 -5.88 -13.38 7.19
C ARG A 235 -5.37 -12.42 8.26
N VAL A 236 -4.11 -12.55 8.70
CA VAL A 236 -3.57 -11.77 9.81
C VAL A 236 -2.63 -10.69 9.31
N PHE A 237 -2.91 -9.45 9.68
CA PHE A 237 -2.08 -8.30 9.31
C PHE A 237 -0.74 -8.31 10.05
N SER A 238 0.34 -8.07 9.31
CA SER A 238 1.70 -8.01 9.86
C SER A 238 2.64 -7.21 8.96
N TRP A 239 3.91 -7.13 9.33
CA TRP A 239 4.95 -6.51 8.51
C TRP A 239 5.19 -7.21 7.17
N ASP A 240 4.76 -8.47 7.02
CA ASP A 240 4.94 -9.30 5.80
C ASP A 240 3.62 -9.54 5.04
N ASN A 241 2.47 -9.21 5.63
CA ASN A 241 1.18 -9.45 4.99
C ASN A 241 0.23 -8.28 5.26
N LYS A 242 -0.03 -7.51 4.20
CA LYS A 242 -0.76 -6.23 4.21
C LYS A 242 -2.18 -6.41 3.74
N LEU A 243 -2.49 -7.55 3.09
CA LEU A 243 -3.77 -7.79 2.42
C LEU A 243 -4.97 -7.57 3.35
N PRO A 244 -5.01 -8.07 4.61
CA PRO A 244 -6.12 -7.79 5.54
C PRO A 244 -6.37 -6.29 5.77
N ALA A 245 -5.30 -5.52 5.97
CA ALA A 245 -5.40 -4.08 6.23
C ALA A 245 -5.72 -3.31 4.94
N ALA A 246 -5.16 -3.71 3.81
CA ALA A 246 -5.44 -3.13 2.50
C ALA A 246 -6.92 -3.33 2.10
N GLN A 247 -7.47 -4.52 2.32
CA GLN A 247 -8.90 -4.81 2.09
C GLN A 247 -9.80 -3.94 2.97
N LEU A 248 -9.47 -3.79 4.25
CA LEU A 248 -10.20 -2.90 5.15
C LEU A 248 -10.12 -1.43 4.68
N LEU A 249 -8.93 -0.98 4.29
CA LEU A 249 -8.69 0.37 3.81
C LEU A 249 -9.44 0.67 2.50
N LEU A 250 -9.54 -0.30 1.59
CA LEU A 250 -10.33 -0.19 0.35
C LEU A 250 -11.84 -0.32 0.60
N SER A 251 -12.24 -1.08 1.62
CA SER A 251 -13.63 -1.13 2.07
C SER A 251 -14.13 0.25 2.52
N ARG A 252 -13.25 1.07 3.12
CA ARG A 252 -13.56 2.47 3.45
C ARG A 252 -13.92 3.29 2.21
N ILE A 253 -13.19 3.10 1.10
CA ILE A 253 -13.48 3.76 -0.18
C ILE A 253 -14.88 3.37 -0.66
N ARG A 254 -15.20 2.08 -0.61
CA ARG A 254 -16.55 1.61 -1.00
C ARG A 254 -17.65 2.22 -0.16
N VAL A 255 -17.46 2.24 1.16
CA VAL A 255 -18.49 2.64 2.13
C VAL A 255 -18.73 4.15 2.10
N PHE A 256 -17.68 4.97 2.01
CA PHE A 256 -17.80 6.43 2.15
C PHE A 256 -17.69 7.20 0.83
N LEU A 257 -16.82 6.77 -0.09
CA LEU A 257 -16.61 7.46 -1.36
C LEU A 257 -17.50 6.91 -2.47
N ASN A 258 -17.74 5.60 -2.50
CA ASN A 258 -18.55 4.88 -3.48
C ASN A 258 -18.29 5.29 -4.94
N PRO A 259 -17.09 4.99 -5.50
CA PRO A 259 -16.72 5.41 -6.85
C PRO A 259 -17.47 4.70 -7.98
N GLY A 260 -18.22 3.63 -7.70
CA GLY A 260 -18.95 2.87 -8.71
C GLY A 260 -18.05 2.11 -9.70
N TYR A 261 -18.57 1.85 -10.90
CA TYR A 261 -17.85 1.14 -11.96
C TYR A 261 -16.65 1.97 -12.48
N PRO A 262 -15.48 1.35 -12.78
CA PRO A 262 -15.19 -0.09 -12.83
C PRO A 262 -14.71 -0.72 -11.51
N TYR A 263 -14.72 0.03 -10.40
CA TYR A 263 -14.09 -0.40 -9.14
C TYR A 263 -15.02 -1.21 -8.23
N GLU A 264 -16.33 -1.07 -8.40
CA GLU A 264 -17.34 -1.63 -7.48
C GLU A 264 -17.21 -3.13 -7.24
N ASP A 265 -16.97 -3.93 -8.28
CA ASP A 265 -16.90 -5.40 -8.14
C ASP A 265 -15.79 -5.83 -7.18
N MET A 266 -14.60 -5.25 -7.37
CA MET A 266 -13.43 -5.54 -6.55
C MET A 266 -13.54 -4.95 -5.14
N LEU A 267 -14.07 -3.73 -5.03
CA LEU A 267 -14.32 -3.10 -3.74
C LEU A 267 -15.35 -3.90 -2.92
N LYS A 268 -16.38 -4.46 -3.57
CA LYS A 268 -17.38 -5.32 -2.93
C LYS A 268 -16.75 -6.61 -2.43
N GLU A 269 -15.85 -7.21 -3.21
CA GLU A 269 -15.10 -8.39 -2.79
C GLU A 269 -14.21 -8.10 -1.58
N PHE A 270 -13.46 -6.99 -1.59
CA PHE A 270 -12.66 -6.57 -0.43
C PHE A 270 -13.50 -6.38 0.83
N HIS A 271 -14.69 -5.79 0.70
CA HIS A 271 -15.61 -5.62 1.80
C HIS A 271 -16.10 -6.95 2.36
N ALA A 272 -16.54 -7.88 1.49
CA ALA A 272 -16.99 -9.21 1.90
C ALA A 272 -15.87 -10.01 2.58
N ASN A 273 -14.65 -9.94 2.06
CA ASN A 273 -13.49 -10.58 2.67
C ASN A 273 -13.10 -9.98 4.01
N THR A 274 -13.19 -8.65 4.15
CA THR A 274 -12.97 -7.95 5.41
C THR A 274 -13.98 -8.44 6.46
N ASP A 275 -15.25 -8.55 6.09
CA ASP A 275 -16.32 -9.09 6.94
C ASP A 275 -16.00 -10.50 7.45
N ILE A 276 -15.64 -11.40 6.53
CA ILE A 276 -15.26 -12.79 6.84
C ILE A 276 -14.03 -12.80 7.75
N ASN A 277 -13.05 -11.94 7.47
CA ASN A 277 -11.81 -11.87 8.24
C ASN A 277 -12.07 -11.40 9.68
N MET A 278 -12.81 -10.31 9.88
CA MET A 278 -13.15 -9.82 11.23
C MET A 278 -13.96 -10.85 12.03
N CYS A 279 -14.89 -11.56 11.38
CA CYS A 279 -15.60 -12.67 12.01
C CYS A 279 -14.65 -13.81 12.40
N SER A 280 -13.67 -14.13 11.55
CA SER A 280 -12.73 -15.22 11.82
C SER A 280 -11.91 -15.01 13.09
N TYR A 281 -11.66 -13.77 13.49
CA TYR A 281 -10.97 -13.47 14.74
C TYR A 281 -11.81 -13.79 15.98
N LEU A 282 -13.14 -13.87 15.88
CA LEU A 282 -14.00 -14.12 17.03
C LEU A 282 -13.99 -15.61 17.44
N ARG A 283 -13.89 -15.85 18.75
CA ARG A 283 -13.79 -17.18 19.35
C ARG A 283 -14.91 -18.14 18.93
N GLN A 284 -16.13 -17.63 18.74
CA GLN A 284 -17.31 -18.43 18.38
C GLN A 284 -17.23 -19.13 17.01
N PHE A 285 -16.43 -18.60 16.08
CA PHE A 285 -16.28 -19.19 14.74
C PHE A 285 -15.17 -20.24 14.67
N ASN A 286 -14.40 -20.41 15.76
CA ASN A 286 -13.39 -21.45 15.92
C ASN A 286 -12.36 -21.52 14.78
N VAL A 287 -12.05 -20.39 14.13
CA VAL A 287 -11.04 -20.32 13.06
C VAL A 287 -9.63 -20.23 13.64
N PHE A 288 -9.45 -19.42 14.69
CA PHE A 288 -8.21 -19.33 15.45
C PHE A 288 -8.39 -19.93 16.84
N ASN A 289 -7.34 -20.57 17.34
CA ASN A 289 -7.29 -21.02 18.73
C ASN A 289 -7.20 -19.82 19.67
N TRP A 290 -7.69 -20.01 20.90
CA TRP A 290 -7.60 -19.04 21.97
C TRP A 290 -6.95 -19.69 23.18
N THR A 291 -6.13 -18.92 23.91
CA THR A 291 -5.67 -19.38 25.21
C THR A 291 -6.84 -19.47 26.19
N LYS A 292 -6.65 -20.22 27.29
CA LYS A 292 -7.69 -20.34 28.33
C LYS A 292 -7.95 -18.97 28.96
N GLY A 293 -6.87 -18.20 29.18
CA GLY A 293 -6.86 -16.95 29.90
C GLY A 293 -7.60 -17.00 31.24
N ASN A 294 -8.13 -15.87 31.72
CA ASN A 294 -8.89 -15.84 32.97
C ASN A 294 -10.30 -16.35 32.69
N PHE A 295 -10.52 -17.65 32.84
CA PHE A 295 -11.86 -18.23 32.85
C PHE A 295 -12.49 -17.95 34.22
N ILE A 296 -13.37 -16.94 34.33
CA ILE A 296 -14.35 -16.91 35.41
C ILE A 296 -15.61 -17.61 34.90
N CYS A 297 -15.67 -18.93 35.06
CA CYS A 297 -16.95 -19.61 35.09
C CYS A 297 -17.62 -19.24 36.42
N SER A 298 -18.69 -18.45 36.38
CA SER A 298 -19.67 -18.49 37.46
C SER A 298 -21.01 -18.89 36.86
N ASN A 299 -21.42 -20.12 37.19
CA ASN A 299 -22.79 -20.59 37.13
C ASN A 299 -23.70 -19.60 37.86
N LEU A 300 -24.23 -18.60 37.16
CA LEU A 300 -25.26 -17.72 37.68
C LEU A 300 -26.45 -17.78 36.72
N GLN A 301 -27.53 -18.36 37.22
CA GLN A 301 -28.83 -18.38 36.56
C GLN A 301 -29.27 -16.96 36.18
N PRO A 302 -30.03 -16.82 35.08
CA PRO A 302 -30.46 -15.54 34.55
C PRO A 302 -31.65 -15.00 35.34
N ALA A 303 -31.42 -14.55 36.57
CA ALA A 303 -32.35 -13.69 37.29
C ALA A 303 -31.57 -12.91 38.34
N SER A 304 -31.57 -11.58 38.24
CA SER A 304 -31.09 -10.59 39.24
C SER A 304 -29.64 -10.05 39.18
N VAL A 305 -28.90 -10.19 38.08
CA VAL A 305 -27.59 -9.49 37.96
C VAL A 305 -27.72 -8.14 37.26
N ASN A 306 -27.43 -7.06 37.99
CA ASN A 306 -27.49 -5.67 37.53
C ASN A 306 -26.54 -5.40 36.34
N ARG A 307 -26.92 -4.55 35.37
CA ARG A 307 -26.18 -4.33 34.09
C ARG A 307 -24.70 -3.98 34.28
N HIS A 308 -24.34 -3.27 35.35
CA HIS A 308 -22.94 -2.94 35.65
C HIS A 308 -22.11 -4.16 36.10
N LEU A 309 -22.70 -5.10 36.83
CA LEU A 309 -22.02 -6.31 37.27
C LEU A 309 -21.93 -7.35 36.13
N PHE A 310 -22.91 -7.36 35.22
CA PHE A 310 -22.88 -8.16 34.00
C PHE A 310 -21.77 -7.71 33.02
N LEU A 311 -21.47 -6.39 32.97
CA LEU A 311 -20.32 -5.85 32.21
C LEU A 311 -18.97 -6.20 32.85
N LEU A 312 -18.90 -6.28 34.19
CA LEU A 312 -17.71 -6.73 34.93
C LEU A 312 -17.46 -8.24 34.80
N LEU A 313 -18.50 -9.05 34.53
CA LEU A 313 -18.45 -10.51 34.43
C LEU A 313 -18.13 -11.04 33.01
N ARG A 314 -17.97 -10.19 31.99
CA ARG A 314 -17.40 -10.55 30.66
C ARG A 314 -15.89 -10.86 30.69
N ARG A 315 -15.33 -11.21 31.85
CA ARG A 315 -13.97 -11.72 32.05
C ARG A 315 -13.85 -13.18 31.61
N ALA A 316 -14.26 -13.52 30.40
CA ALA A 316 -13.79 -14.70 29.69
C ALA A 316 -12.67 -14.24 28.76
N GLY A 317 -11.55 -13.80 29.35
CA GLY A 317 -10.42 -13.24 28.62
C GLY A 317 -9.47 -14.35 28.22
N GLY A 318 -8.92 -14.26 27.00
CA GLY A 318 -7.91 -15.16 26.46
C GLY A 318 -7.22 -14.48 25.28
N LEU A 319 -6.02 -14.92 24.95
CA LEU A 319 -5.24 -14.41 23.84
C LEU A 319 -5.59 -15.17 22.56
N ALA A 320 -5.96 -14.44 21.51
CA ALA A 320 -6.19 -15.02 20.18
C ALA A 320 -4.85 -15.47 19.57
N GLN A 321 -4.74 -16.73 19.18
CA GLN A 321 -3.52 -17.33 18.65
C GLN A 321 -3.44 -17.20 17.13
N LEU A 322 -3.31 -15.95 16.69
CA LEU A 322 -3.31 -15.56 15.27
C LEU A 322 -2.05 -16.01 14.50
N ASN A 323 -1.02 -16.48 15.21
CA ASN A 323 0.20 -17.06 14.65
C ASN A 323 0.34 -18.56 14.96
N ARG A 324 -0.77 -19.28 15.14
CA ARG A 324 -0.82 -20.73 15.47
C ARG A 324 -0.08 -21.09 16.77
N GLY A 325 -0.07 -20.18 17.73
CA GLY A 325 0.60 -20.39 19.02
C GLY A 325 2.13 -20.37 18.94
N ARG A 326 2.69 -19.83 17.85
CA ARG A 326 4.12 -19.52 17.76
C ARG A 326 4.47 -18.36 18.73
N PRO A 327 5.76 -18.16 19.06
CA PRO A 327 6.21 -17.02 19.84
C PRO A 327 5.82 -15.65 19.27
N ARG A 328 5.94 -14.59 20.08
CA ARG A 328 5.64 -13.20 19.70
C ARG A 328 4.20 -13.00 19.23
N SER A 329 3.25 -13.61 19.95
CA SER A 329 1.83 -13.62 19.60
C SER A 329 1.15 -12.25 19.78
N LEU A 330 1.63 -11.41 20.70
CA LEU A 330 0.96 -10.14 21.05
C LEU A 330 0.91 -9.14 19.90
N GLN A 331 1.91 -9.11 19.01
CA GLN A 331 1.89 -8.21 17.84
C GLN A 331 0.68 -8.47 16.94
N TYR A 332 0.33 -9.75 16.75
CA TYR A 332 -0.79 -10.13 15.90
C TYR A 332 -2.12 -9.84 16.58
N ALA A 333 -2.20 -10.09 17.89
CA ALA A 333 -3.38 -9.75 18.68
C ALA A 333 -3.66 -8.23 18.69
N ALA A 334 -2.61 -7.42 18.82
CA ALA A 334 -2.72 -5.95 18.74
C ALA A 334 -3.16 -5.50 17.35
N ASN A 335 -2.57 -6.04 16.28
CA ASN A 335 -2.97 -5.74 14.90
C ASN A 335 -4.44 -6.10 14.62
N ALA A 336 -4.88 -7.29 15.03
CA ALA A 336 -6.27 -7.71 14.87
C ALA A 336 -7.23 -6.86 15.71
N ALA A 337 -6.83 -6.47 16.93
CA ALA A 337 -7.60 -5.55 17.76
C ALA A 337 -7.78 -4.20 17.07
N PHE A 338 -6.73 -3.65 16.47
CA PHE A 338 -6.82 -2.40 15.71
C PHE A 338 -7.78 -2.53 14.51
N LEU A 339 -7.57 -3.53 13.64
CA LEU A 339 -8.41 -3.70 12.45
C LEU A 339 -9.88 -3.94 12.81
N ALA A 340 -10.15 -4.74 13.85
CA ALA A 340 -11.50 -5.01 14.31
C ALA A 340 -12.18 -3.76 14.89
N SER A 341 -11.44 -2.91 15.61
CA SER A 341 -11.95 -1.64 16.14
C SER A 341 -12.30 -0.69 15.00
N LEU A 342 -11.36 -0.51 14.05
CA LEU A 342 -11.53 0.37 12.90
C LEU A 342 -12.70 -0.08 12.01
N TYR A 343 -12.85 -1.39 11.79
CA TYR A 343 -13.97 -1.92 11.03
C TYR A 343 -15.31 -1.74 11.75
N ALA A 344 -15.34 -1.90 13.08
CA ALA A 344 -16.53 -1.64 13.88
C ALA A 344 -17.02 -0.20 13.69
N ASP A 345 -16.08 0.76 13.68
CA ASP A 345 -16.41 2.16 13.46
C ASP A 345 -16.99 2.38 12.04
N TYR A 346 -16.42 1.76 11.00
CA TYR A 346 -16.99 1.83 9.64
C TYR A 346 -18.42 1.28 9.57
N MET A 347 -18.71 0.18 10.26
CA MET A 347 -20.05 -0.44 10.26
C MET A 347 -21.06 0.39 11.06
N ASN A 348 -20.65 0.94 12.20
CA ASN A 348 -21.50 1.81 12.99
C ASN A 348 -21.91 3.06 12.21
N ASP A 349 -20.97 3.63 11.45
CA ASP A 349 -21.19 4.84 10.68
C ASP A 349 -22.02 4.64 9.41
N SER A 350 -21.93 3.46 8.79
CA SER A 350 -22.61 3.13 7.53
C SER A 350 -24.00 2.52 7.70
N GLN A 351 -24.42 2.20 8.93
CA GLN A 351 -25.66 1.48 9.25
C GLN A 351 -25.80 0.11 8.56
N ILE A 352 -24.74 -0.42 7.94
CA ILE A 352 -24.73 -1.72 7.27
C ILE A 352 -24.77 -2.83 8.34
N GLN A 353 -25.70 -3.77 8.18
CA GLN A 353 -25.91 -4.85 9.13
C GLN A 353 -25.09 -6.09 8.73
N CYS A 354 -23.98 -6.33 9.42
CA CYS A 354 -23.07 -7.46 9.17
C CYS A 354 -22.96 -8.42 10.37
N CYS A 355 -22.47 -9.63 10.12
CA CYS A 355 -22.25 -10.69 11.12
C CYS A 355 -21.48 -10.20 12.36
N PHE A 356 -20.50 -9.31 12.17
CA PHE A 356 -19.67 -8.72 13.21
C PHE A 356 -20.48 -7.81 14.18
N ARG A 357 -21.54 -7.15 13.71
CA ARG A 357 -22.40 -6.27 14.52
C ARG A 357 -23.30 -7.05 15.48
N HIS A 358 -23.74 -8.24 15.10
CA HIS A 358 -24.64 -9.07 15.93
C HIS A 358 -23.94 -9.84 17.06
N HIS A 359 -22.62 -10.00 17.01
CA HIS A 359 -21.89 -10.94 17.85
C HIS A 359 -20.78 -10.30 18.68
N GLN A 360 -20.90 -9.05 19.17
CA GLN A 360 -19.79 -8.39 19.87
C GLN A 360 -19.65 -8.79 21.35
N PRO A 361 -18.67 -9.64 21.75
CA PRO A 361 -17.63 -9.20 22.67
C PRO A 361 -16.65 -8.34 21.89
N ASN A 362 -16.31 -7.16 22.43
CA ASN A 362 -15.37 -6.23 21.81
C ASN A 362 -13.97 -6.88 21.82
N LEU A 363 -13.65 -7.64 20.77
CA LEU A 363 -12.38 -8.35 20.56
C LEU A 363 -11.20 -7.44 20.90
N SER A 364 -11.25 -6.21 20.41
CA SER A 364 -10.23 -5.19 20.60
C SER A 364 -10.01 -4.89 22.09
N LEU A 365 -11.08 -4.64 22.86
CA LEU A 365 -10.97 -4.48 24.31
C LEU A 365 -10.43 -5.73 25.00
N VAL A 366 -10.84 -6.94 24.58
CA VAL A 366 -10.36 -8.18 25.21
C VAL A 366 -8.86 -8.36 24.98
N GLN A 367 -8.37 -8.19 23.75
CA GLN A 367 -6.95 -8.38 23.44
C GLN A 367 -6.07 -7.28 24.07
N ILE A 368 -6.52 -6.02 24.03
CA ILE A 368 -5.74 -4.91 24.60
C ILE A 368 -5.73 -4.98 26.12
N ASN A 369 -6.84 -5.28 26.78
CA ASN A 369 -6.83 -5.51 28.23
C ASN A 369 -5.96 -6.71 28.61
N TYR A 370 -5.94 -7.78 27.81
CA TYR A 370 -5.04 -8.91 28.02
C TYR A 370 -3.57 -8.45 28.00
N ILE A 371 -3.18 -7.63 27.02
CA ILE A 371 -1.82 -7.03 26.93
C ILE A 371 -1.52 -6.15 28.16
N LEU A 372 -2.49 -5.36 28.62
CA LEU A 372 -2.30 -4.39 29.69
C LEU A 372 -2.35 -4.99 31.11
N GLY A 373 -2.86 -6.21 31.29
CA GLY A 373 -2.81 -6.91 32.58
C GLY A 373 -3.92 -7.90 32.87
N ALA A 374 -5.00 -7.93 32.08
CA ALA A 374 -6.13 -8.84 32.25
C ALA A 374 -5.83 -10.25 31.69
N ASN A 375 -4.78 -10.87 32.21
CA ASN A 375 -4.32 -12.21 31.85
C ASN A 375 -4.09 -13.07 33.12
N PRO A 376 -3.90 -14.39 33.00
CA PRO A 376 -3.65 -15.28 34.15
C PRO A 376 -2.43 -14.91 35.00
N GLY A 377 -1.44 -14.27 34.40
CA GLY A 377 -0.26 -13.76 35.12
C GLY A 377 -0.54 -12.53 35.96
N ASN A 378 -1.69 -11.86 35.79
CA ASN A 378 -2.03 -10.56 36.37
C ASN A 378 -0.87 -9.57 36.26
N MET A 379 -0.30 -9.49 35.04
CA MET A 379 0.87 -8.66 34.73
C MET A 379 0.70 -8.00 33.38
N SER A 380 1.17 -6.76 33.26
CA SER A 380 1.26 -6.11 31.97
C SER A 380 2.34 -6.76 31.12
N TYR A 381 2.12 -6.84 29.82
CA TYR A 381 3.16 -7.12 28.82
C TYR A 381 3.74 -5.83 28.20
N LEU A 382 3.31 -4.67 28.68
CA LEU A 382 3.86 -3.36 28.35
C LEU A 382 4.86 -2.93 29.43
N VAL A 383 6.12 -2.74 29.04
CA VAL A 383 7.19 -2.40 29.98
C VAL A 383 6.94 -1.02 30.60
N GLY A 384 7.06 -0.92 31.93
CA GLY A 384 6.83 0.31 32.68
C GLY A 384 5.35 0.65 32.93
N TYR A 385 4.40 -0.20 32.51
CA TYR A 385 2.97 0.01 32.73
C TYR A 385 2.41 -0.96 33.77
N GLY A 386 1.53 -0.44 34.65
CA GLY A 386 0.90 -1.23 35.71
C GLY A 386 1.84 -1.62 36.86
N LYS A 387 1.31 -2.37 37.84
CA LYS A 387 2.06 -2.75 39.05
C LYS A 387 3.10 -3.87 38.82
N ARG A 388 2.87 -4.71 37.81
CA ARG A 388 3.75 -5.84 37.44
C ARG A 388 3.95 -5.82 35.93
N TYR A 389 5.20 -5.79 35.49
CA TYR A 389 5.62 -5.76 34.09
C TYR A 389 6.98 -6.47 33.93
N PRO A 390 7.41 -6.82 32.70
CA PRO A 390 8.66 -7.53 32.44
C PRO A 390 9.88 -6.66 32.79
N LYS A 391 10.84 -7.23 33.51
CA LYS A 391 12.06 -6.54 33.96
C LYS A 391 13.32 -7.01 33.23
N HIS A 392 13.26 -8.13 32.52
CA HIS A 392 14.41 -8.74 31.83
C HIS A 392 14.20 -8.71 30.31
N VAL A 393 13.86 -7.54 29.78
CA VAL A 393 13.57 -7.32 28.36
C VAL A 393 14.84 -7.58 27.51
N ARG A 394 14.71 -8.34 26.42
CA ARG A 394 15.79 -8.59 25.46
C ARG A 394 16.07 -7.33 24.64
N HIS A 395 16.81 -6.39 25.21
CA HIS A 395 17.14 -5.12 24.57
C HIS A 395 18.52 -4.62 25.05
N ARG A 396 19.45 -4.39 24.11
CA ARG A 396 20.86 -4.10 24.43
C ARG A 396 21.02 -2.81 25.23
N GLY A 397 20.40 -1.72 24.79
CA GLY A 397 20.41 -0.44 25.52
C GLY A 397 19.63 -0.45 26.84
N ALA A 398 18.67 -1.38 27.01
CA ALA A 398 17.91 -1.48 28.26
C ALA A 398 18.70 -2.27 29.33
N SER A 399 19.37 -3.34 28.88
CA SER A 399 20.11 -4.26 29.74
C SER A 399 21.49 -3.78 30.16
N THR A 400 22.09 -2.86 29.40
CA THR A 400 23.44 -2.33 29.66
C THR A 400 23.35 -1.00 30.41
N PRO A 401 24.03 -0.82 31.56
CA PRO A 401 23.97 0.42 32.34
C PRO A 401 24.48 1.62 31.54
N SER A 402 23.87 2.79 31.78
CA SER A 402 24.37 4.06 31.26
C SER A 402 25.13 4.82 32.36
N ASN A 403 26.37 4.41 32.62
CA ASN A 403 27.22 4.95 33.69
C ASN A 403 28.47 5.68 33.15
N GLY A 404 28.45 6.09 31.89
CA GLY A 404 29.59 6.74 31.23
C GLY A 404 30.78 5.82 30.94
N ARG A 405 30.61 4.49 31.05
CA ARG A 405 31.61 3.51 30.64
C ARG A 405 31.17 2.80 29.36
N ASP A 406 32.12 2.61 28.47
CA ASP A 406 31.90 1.87 27.24
C ASP A 406 32.13 0.38 27.49
N TYR A 407 31.20 -0.44 27.01
CA TYR A 407 31.30 -1.89 27.11
C TYR A 407 31.67 -2.47 25.75
N SER A 408 32.66 -3.36 25.69
CA SER A 408 33.07 -4.02 24.44
C SER A 408 32.04 -5.04 23.94
N CYS A 409 32.16 -5.44 22.66
CA CYS A 409 31.27 -6.38 21.96
C CYS A 409 30.89 -7.62 22.77
N THR A 410 31.89 -8.34 23.27
CA THR A 410 31.72 -9.53 24.10
C THR A 410 31.65 -9.21 25.58
N GLY A 411 32.23 -8.08 26.04
CA GLY A 411 32.14 -7.64 27.43
C GLY A 411 30.70 -7.37 27.86
N GLY A 412 29.83 -6.90 26.95
CA GLY A 412 28.42 -6.72 27.26
C GLY A 412 27.61 -8.02 27.31
N TRP A 413 28.17 -9.19 26.98
CA TRP A 413 27.52 -10.48 27.26
C TRP A 413 27.26 -10.70 28.75
N THR A 414 28.07 -10.10 29.63
CA THR A 414 27.79 -10.06 31.08
C THR A 414 26.43 -9.42 31.37
N TRP A 415 26.05 -8.36 30.63
CA TRP A 415 24.74 -7.71 30.76
C TRP A 415 23.63 -8.52 30.09
N ARG A 416 23.90 -9.18 28.97
CA ARG A 416 22.96 -10.13 28.35
C ARG A 416 22.57 -11.24 29.32
N ASP A 417 23.56 -11.77 30.04
CA ASP A 417 23.45 -13.01 30.83
C ASP A 417 23.15 -12.76 32.32
N SER A 418 23.15 -11.50 32.73
CA SER A 418 22.83 -11.08 34.10
C SER A 418 21.43 -11.53 34.53
N LYS A 419 21.29 -12.01 35.77
CA LYS A 419 19.99 -12.30 36.39
C LYS A 419 19.34 -11.06 37.02
N ALA A 420 20.05 -9.94 37.06
CA ALA A 420 19.49 -8.69 37.54
C ALA A 420 18.50 -8.12 36.51
N ALA A 421 17.52 -7.36 37.02
CA ALA A 421 16.63 -6.56 36.19
C ALA A 421 17.43 -5.61 35.28
N ASN A 422 16.85 -5.25 34.15
CA ASN A 422 17.45 -4.26 33.25
C ASN A 422 17.64 -2.92 34.01
N PRO A 423 18.85 -2.32 33.97
CA PRO A 423 19.14 -1.06 34.64
C PRO A 423 18.33 0.12 34.06
N ASN A 424 18.01 0.08 32.76
CA ASN A 424 17.20 1.11 32.12
C ASN A 424 15.83 0.53 31.73
N VAL A 425 14.75 1.18 32.16
CA VAL A 425 13.38 0.77 31.83
C VAL A 425 13.01 1.31 30.45
N ILE A 426 12.82 0.41 29.48
CA ILE A 426 12.36 0.76 28.12
C ILE A 426 10.83 0.95 28.11
N THR A 427 10.38 2.02 28.74
CA THR A 427 8.96 2.33 28.96
C THR A 427 8.17 2.34 27.65
N GLY A 428 7.01 1.69 27.65
CA GLY A 428 6.12 1.59 26.49
C GLY A 428 6.48 0.49 25.50
N ALA A 429 7.56 -0.27 25.71
CA ALA A 429 7.87 -1.41 24.86
C ALA A 429 6.97 -2.61 25.19
N MET A 430 6.18 -3.05 24.21
CA MET A 430 5.47 -4.32 24.28
C MET A 430 6.41 -5.48 23.98
N VAL A 431 6.50 -6.45 24.89
CA VAL A 431 7.29 -7.67 24.69
C VAL A 431 6.57 -8.68 23.78
N GLY A 432 7.25 -9.76 23.37
CA GLY A 432 6.67 -10.82 22.54
C GLY A 432 5.45 -11.52 23.17
N GLY A 433 5.44 -11.64 24.49
CA GLY A 433 4.31 -12.15 25.28
C GLY A 433 4.34 -13.65 25.54
N PRO A 434 3.20 -14.22 26.02
CA PRO A 434 3.17 -15.58 26.54
C PRO A 434 3.11 -16.65 25.46
N ASP A 435 3.35 -17.89 25.88
CA ASP A 435 3.13 -19.08 25.04
C ASP A 435 1.64 -19.39 24.88
N LYS A 436 1.35 -20.46 24.14
CA LYS A 436 -0.01 -20.92 23.86
C LYS A 436 -0.81 -21.38 25.10
N TYR A 437 -0.20 -21.43 26.27
CA TYR A 437 -0.79 -21.83 27.55
C TYR A 437 -0.84 -20.69 28.56
N ASP A 438 -0.72 -19.43 28.11
CA ASP A 438 -0.65 -18.22 28.96
C ASP A 438 0.60 -18.17 29.86
N ARG A 439 1.65 -18.96 29.59
CA ARG A 439 2.89 -18.92 30.38
C ARG A 439 3.85 -17.90 29.81
N PHE A 440 4.41 -17.06 30.67
CA PHE A 440 5.39 -16.04 30.30
C PHE A 440 6.66 -16.22 31.13
N PHE A 441 7.81 -16.25 30.45
CA PHE A 441 9.12 -16.33 31.08
C PHE A 441 9.86 -15.02 30.87
N ASP A 442 10.04 -14.25 31.95
CA ASP A 442 10.76 -12.96 31.94
C ASP A 442 12.28 -13.20 31.96
N GLU A 443 12.80 -13.70 30.84
CA GLU A 443 14.22 -14.02 30.68
C GLU A 443 14.81 -13.28 29.47
N ARG A 444 15.91 -12.55 29.69
CA ARG A 444 16.55 -11.70 28.67
C ARG A 444 17.07 -12.46 27.46
N ARG A 445 17.59 -13.68 27.66
CA ARG A 445 18.07 -14.53 26.56
C ARG A 445 16.91 -15.02 25.68
N ASN A 446 15.70 -15.05 26.21
CA ASN A 446 14.57 -15.67 25.57
C ASN A 446 13.76 -14.66 24.75
N GLY A 447 14.28 -14.33 23.56
CA GLY A 447 13.64 -13.37 22.65
C GLY A 447 12.29 -13.80 22.08
N ASN A 448 11.80 -14.99 22.40
CA ASN A 448 10.45 -15.43 22.06
C ASN A 448 9.40 -14.73 22.94
N TYR A 449 9.75 -14.42 24.19
CA TYR A 449 8.86 -13.83 25.18
C TYR A 449 9.19 -12.35 25.42
N THR A 450 10.47 -12.01 25.57
CA THR A 450 10.91 -10.72 26.12
C THR A 450 11.43 -9.72 25.09
N GLU A 451 11.42 -10.05 23.80
CA GLU A 451 11.92 -9.16 22.75
C GLU A 451 10.80 -8.24 22.25
N PRO A 452 10.96 -6.91 22.40
CA PRO A 452 10.05 -5.94 21.81
C PRO A 452 10.42 -5.71 20.33
N THR A 453 9.42 -5.40 19.51
CA THR A 453 9.62 -5.06 18.09
C THR A 453 8.88 -3.77 17.73
N LEU A 454 9.40 -3.02 16.76
CA LEU A 454 8.70 -1.86 16.21
C LEU A 454 7.34 -2.25 15.61
N ALA A 455 7.31 -3.33 14.82
CA ALA A 455 6.08 -3.84 14.22
C ALA A 455 4.99 -4.17 15.24
N GLY A 456 5.35 -4.77 16.39
CA GLY A 456 4.38 -5.06 17.45
C GLY A 456 3.85 -3.81 18.14
N ASN A 457 4.72 -2.83 18.39
CA ASN A 457 4.31 -1.58 19.04
C ASN A 457 3.48 -0.68 18.10
N ALA A 458 3.75 -0.71 16.78
CA ALA A 458 2.94 0.01 15.80
C ALA A 458 1.45 -0.40 15.86
N GLY A 459 1.18 -1.70 15.88
CA GLY A 459 -0.17 -2.24 16.05
C GLY A 459 -0.80 -1.88 17.40
N LEU A 460 -0.01 -1.93 18.49
CA LEU A 460 -0.49 -1.59 19.83
C LEU A 460 -0.90 -0.12 19.91
N VAL A 461 -0.07 0.81 19.41
CA VAL A 461 -0.38 2.24 19.41
C VAL A 461 -1.65 2.50 18.60
N ALA A 462 -1.76 1.92 17.40
CA ALA A 462 -2.95 2.06 16.57
C ALA A 462 -4.23 1.54 17.27
N ALA A 463 -4.15 0.39 17.94
CA ALA A 463 -5.28 -0.17 18.70
C ALA A 463 -5.65 0.65 19.94
N LEU A 464 -4.67 1.22 20.65
CA LEU A 464 -4.93 2.10 21.80
C LEU A 464 -5.59 3.40 21.35
N VAL A 465 -5.13 4.00 20.25
CA VAL A 465 -5.74 5.20 19.66
C VAL A 465 -7.17 4.89 19.20
N SER A 466 -7.40 3.78 18.51
CA SER A 466 -8.76 3.43 18.06
C SER A 466 -9.72 3.26 19.24
N LEU A 467 -9.31 2.57 20.31
CA LEU A 467 -10.15 2.34 21.49
C LEU A 467 -10.40 3.60 22.34
N THR A 468 -9.45 4.54 22.37
CA THR A 468 -9.63 5.81 23.10
C THR A 468 -10.55 6.77 22.35
N SER A 469 -10.45 6.82 21.02
CA SER A 469 -11.36 7.61 20.16
C SER A 469 -12.78 7.05 20.13
N SER A 470 -12.96 5.72 19.99
CA SER A 470 -14.29 5.09 20.02
C SER A 470 -14.97 5.18 21.40
N GLY A 471 -14.19 5.36 22.48
CA GLY A 471 -14.71 5.58 23.84
C GLY A 471 -15.25 7.00 24.10
N GLY A 472 -14.86 7.97 23.28
CA GLY A 472 -15.26 9.38 23.40
C GLY A 472 -16.46 9.80 22.54
N GLY A 473 -17.06 8.87 21.77
CA GLY A 473 -18.20 9.18 20.89
C GLY A 473 -17.83 9.97 19.61
N VAL A 474 -16.55 10.13 19.32
CA VAL A 474 -16.09 10.70 18.05
C VAL A 474 -16.02 9.55 17.04
N GLY A 475 -17.00 9.49 16.12
CA GLY A 475 -17.00 8.53 15.01
C GLY A 475 -15.75 8.67 14.12
N VAL A 476 -15.59 7.76 13.16
CA VAL A 476 -14.48 7.85 12.20
C VAL A 476 -14.65 9.11 11.36
N ASP A 477 -13.58 9.90 11.26
CA ASP A 477 -13.56 11.04 10.33
C ASP A 477 -13.75 10.55 8.89
N ARG A 478 -14.88 10.90 8.29
CA ARG A 478 -15.26 10.41 6.96
C ARG A 478 -14.63 11.21 5.83
N ASN A 479 -14.08 12.39 6.10
CA ASN A 479 -13.78 13.37 5.05
C ASN A 479 -12.28 13.63 4.92
N THR A 480 -11.56 13.81 6.02
CA THR A 480 -10.17 14.32 5.96
C THR A 480 -9.22 13.38 5.20
N ILE A 481 -9.43 12.06 5.32
CA ILE A 481 -8.63 11.08 4.57
C ILE A 481 -8.84 11.18 3.05
N PHE A 482 -9.98 11.72 2.59
CA PHE A 482 -10.30 11.92 1.18
C PHE A 482 -10.04 13.37 0.71
N SER A 483 -9.40 14.21 1.50
CA SER A 483 -9.16 15.63 1.18
C SER A 483 -8.47 15.85 -0.16
N ALA A 484 -7.56 14.95 -0.56
CA ALA A 484 -6.88 15.01 -1.85
C ALA A 484 -7.66 14.36 -3.00
N VAL A 485 -8.78 13.68 -2.73
CA VAL A 485 -9.58 12.96 -3.73
C VAL A 485 -10.61 13.91 -4.36
N PRO A 486 -10.60 14.11 -5.69
CA PRO A 486 -11.60 14.93 -6.36
C PRO A 486 -13.02 14.43 -6.12
N SER A 487 -13.97 15.35 -5.95
CA SER A 487 -15.38 14.97 -5.78
C SER A 487 -15.89 14.21 -7.01
N LEU A 488 -16.30 12.96 -6.83
CA LEU A 488 -16.88 12.11 -7.88
C LEU A 488 -18.20 12.62 -8.47
N ARG A 489 -18.83 13.63 -7.83
CA ARG A 489 -20.02 14.30 -8.36
C ARG A 489 -19.64 15.23 -9.51
N SER A 490 -19.31 14.64 -10.66
CA SER A 490 -19.48 15.30 -11.94
C SER A 490 -20.97 15.52 -12.17
N ASN A 491 -21.42 16.78 -12.06
CA ASN A 491 -22.66 17.28 -12.67
C ASN A 491 -22.57 17.13 -14.21
N LYS A 492 -22.66 15.90 -14.71
CA LYS A 492 -22.99 15.65 -16.10
C LYS A 492 -24.28 14.85 -16.10
N THR A 493 -25.39 15.57 -16.15
CA THR A 493 -26.64 15.01 -16.67
C THR A 493 -26.32 14.24 -17.94
N PRO A 494 -26.69 12.95 -18.05
CA PRO A 494 -26.52 12.23 -19.30
C PRO A 494 -27.22 13.01 -20.41
N PRO A 495 -26.64 13.12 -21.62
CA PRO A 495 -27.34 13.72 -22.75
C PRO A 495 -28.67 12.97 -22.93
N PRO A 496 -29.78 13.68 -23.17
CA PRO A 496 -31.08 13.05 -23.37
C PRO A 496 -30.96 12.00 -24.48
N SER A 497 -31.56 10.82 -24.25
CA SER A 497 -31.53 9.76 -25.25
C SER A 497 -32.20 10.25 -26.52
N ASN A 498 -31.51 10.09 -27.66
CA ASN A 498 -32.11 10.31 -28.97
C ASN A 498 -33.09 9.18 -29.24
N TRP A 499 -34.29 9.30 -28.68
CA TRP A 499 -35.43 8.49 -29.09
C TRP A 499 -36.04 9.18 -30.32
N HIS A 500 -35.89 8.54 -31.47
CA HIS A 500 -36.66 8.91 -32.66
C HIS A 500 -37.87 7.97 -32.74
N PRO A 501 -39.09 8.54 -32.90
CA PRO A 501 -40.35 7.79 -32.85
C PRO A 501 -40.55 6.79 -33.98
#